data_AF-A0A7X7T8G5-F1
#
_entry.id   AF-A0A7X7T8G5-F1
#
_cell.length_a   1.000
_cell.length_b   1.000
_cell.length_c   1.000
_cell.angle_alpha   90.00
_cell.angle_beta   90.00
_cell.angle_gamma   90.00
#
_symmetry.space_group_name_H-M   'P 1'
#
loop_
_entity.id
_entity.type
_entity.pdbx_description
1 polymer ?
#
loop_
_entity_poly.entity_id
_entity_poly.type
_entity_poly.pdbx_seq_one_letter_code
_entity_poly.pdbx_strand_id
1 'polypeptide(L)'
;GKRFYVEVKGSAEMVPQLIEELGRSGLTKAQIVVIAFKPEVVAAVKAGAPQYTVNLLSGFKKDDAGQIMPTIEKILETLKQCGADGFSSSHDLIEKAVVRRVMDAGYAYHVWTVDDAAVAERFIQWGAKSITTNAPGRIRNALGIPYEAATKMERIVVGPDGKGFVGSETGKRFIVWGFNYDHDVAGRLIEAYWDPEWDKVVGDFREMKALGANTVRIHLQVSRFLKSAQEPNDESLRQLARLVKLAEETGLYLDITGLGCYLKKEVPAWYDALSEGERWAAQAVFWSAVAKVCADSPAVFCYDLMNEPIAPADKKETDWLVGEFAGMNFVQRISLGLEGRKQEEVTRKWIDTLVAAIRSQDKTRLITIGEIPWALSFPGAKSFFHSKEVGSSLDFVSVHFYPKKGEVDKALKALAVYDLGKPLIIEEMFPLECGVEELDQFIEGSRPIVDGWIGFYWGKTIEEYARENTDLAGTITKTWLEYFRKKKIPNPKS
;
A
#
# COMPACT_ATOMS: atom_id res chain seq x y z
N GLY A 1 0.69 -20.98 6.62
CA GLY A 1 0.98 -21.15 5.18
C GLY A 1 -0.30 -21.51 4.45
N LYS A 2 -0.60 -20.88 3.31
CA LYS A 2 -1.88 -21.03 2.59
C LYS A 2 -2.09 -22.45 2.06
N ARG A 3 -3.35 -22.92 2.10
CA ARG A 3 -3.80 -24.15 1.43
C ARG A 3 -4.48 -23.82 0.10
N PHE A 4 -4.35 -24.70 -0.88
CA PHE A 4 -4.88 -24.63 -2.24
C PHE A 4 -5.86 -25.77 -2.44
N TYR A 5 -7.08 -25.41 -2.84
CA TYR A 5 -8.13 -26.38 -3.15
C TYR A 5 -8.16 -26.58 -4.66
N VAL A 6 -7.98 -27.82 -5.11
CA VAL A 6 -7.94 -28.20 -6.52
C VAL A 6 -9.18 -29.03 -6.83
N GLU A 7 -10.12 -28.45 -7.56
CA GLU A 7 -11.34 -29.16 -7.98
C GLU A 7 -11.08 -29.98 -9.25
N VAL A 8 -11.36 -31.28 -9.20
CA VAL A 8 -11.24 -32.19 -10.34
C VAL A 8 -12.63 -32.45 -10.92
N LYS A 9 -12.90 -31.87 -12.10
CA LYS A 9 -14.18 -31.98 -12.81
C LYS A 9 -14.23 -33.13 -13.82
N GLY A 10 -13.08 -33.69 -14.21
CA GLY A 10 -12.97 -34.75 -15.22
C GLY A 10 -13.31 -36.16 -14.72
N SER A 11 -12.75 -37.18 -15.37
CA SER A 11 -12.89 -38.60 -14.98
C SER A 11 -11.67 -39.09 -14.19
N ALA A 12 -11.70 -40.32 -13.67
CA ALA A 12 -10.55 -40.90 -12.96
C ALA A 12 -9.29 -41.07 -13.84
N GLU A 13 -9.44 -41.08 -15.17
CA GLU A 13 -8.35 -41.27 -16.13
C GLU A 13 -7.31 -40.13 -16.10
N MET A 14 -7.70 -38.92 -15.68
CA MET A 14 -6.79 -37.78 -15.61
C MET A 14 -5.94 -37.74 -14.34
N VAL A 15 -6.26 -38.59 -13.35
CA VAL A 15 -5.64 -38.54 -12.01
C VAL A 15 -4.13 -38.76 -12.05
N PRO A 16 -3.56 -39.69 -12.83
CA PRO A 16 -2.10 -39.86 -12.90
C PRO A 16 -1.38 -38.58 -13.34
N GLN A 17 -1.90 -37.90 -14.38
CA GLN A 17 -1.33 -36.65 -14.87
C GLN A 17 -1.49 -35.52 -13.83
N LEU A 18 -2.66 -35.44 -13.16
CA LEU A 18 -2.86 -34.48 -12.07
C LEU A 18 -1.81 -34.66 -10.95
N ILE A 19 -1.53 -35.90 -10.54
CA ILE A 19 -0.56 -36.19 -9.48
C ILE A 19 0.84 -35.72 -9.88
N GLU A 20 1.23 -35.92 -11.14
CA GLU A 20 2.50 -35.47 -11.70
C GLU A 20 2.62 -33.93 -11.65
N GLU A 21 1.59 -33.22 -12.10
CA GLU A 21 1.54 -31.75 -12.07
C GLU A 21 1.57 -31.20 -10.64
N LEU A 22 0.82 -31.81 -9.72
CA LEU A 22 0.87 -31.44 -8.29
C LEU A 22 2.27 -31.66 -7.72
N GLY A 23 2.97 -32.72 -8.11
CA GLY A 23 4.36 -32.98 -7.69
C GLY A 23 5.37 -31.94 -8.20
N ARG A 24 5.10 -31.34 -9.37
CA ARG A 24 5.92 -30.28 -9.97
C ARG A 24 5.62 -28.87 -9.47
N SER A 25 4.50 -28.69 -8.76
CA SER A 25 4.00 -27.36 -8.36
C SER A 25 4.89 -26.58 -7.37
N GLY A 26 5.84 -27.25 -6.70
CA GLY A 26 6.63 -26.66 -5.62
C GLY A 26 5.86 -26.45 -4.31
N LEU A 27 4.58 -26.84 -4.25
CA LEU A 27 3.77 -26.79 -3.04
C LEU A 27 4.07 -27.98 -2.14
N THR A 28 4.01 -27.76 -0.82
CA THR A 28 4.09 -28.87 0.13
C THR A 28 2.79 -29.68 0.11
N LYS A 29 2.88 -30.98 0.45
CA LYS A 29 1.73 -31.90 0.47
C LYS A 29 0.59 -31.39 1.37
N ALA A 30 0.93 -30.79 2.51
CA ALA A 30 -0.04 -30.22 3.46
C ALA A 30 -0.76 -28.96 2.95
N GLN A 31 -0.26 -28.35 1.88
CA GLN A 31 -0.89 -27.19 1.24
C GLN A 31 -1.88 -27.59 0.15
N ILE A 32 -1.93 -28.84 -0.29
CA ILE A 32 -2.82 -29.26 -1.37
C ILE A 32 -4.01 -30.03 -0.79
N VAL A 33 -5.22 -29.58 -1.15
CA VAL A 33 -6.47 -30.29 -0.89
C VAL A 33 -7.17 -30.53 -2.21
N VAL A 34 -7.42 -31.78 -2.55
CA VAL A 34 -8.15 -32.14 -3.77
C VAL A 34 -9.63 -32.29 -3.45
N ILE A 35 -10.51 -31.78 -4.31
CA ILE A 35 -11.96 -31.91 -4.16
C ILE A 35 -12.59 -32.42 -5.46
N ALA A 36 -13.57 -33.32 -5.37
CA ALA A 36 -14.23 -33.87 -6.56
C ALA A 36 -15.66 -34.32 -6.25
N PHE A 37 -16.57 -34.19 -7.23
CA PHE A 37 -17.95 -34.70 -7.13
C PHE A 37 -18.06 -36.21 -7.36
N LYS A 38 -17.08 -36.80 -8.02
CA LYS A 38 -17.09 -38.21 -8.46
C LYS A 38 -16.32 -39.09 -7.46
N PRO A 39 -16.97 -40.05 -6.77
CA PRO A 39 -16.30 -40.92 -5.81
C PRO A 39 -15.13 -41.72 -6.41
N GLU A 40 -15.22 -42.12 -7.68
CA GLU A 40 -14.17 -42.84 -8.40
C GLU A 40 -12.90 -41.98 -8.62
N VAL A 41 -13.05 -40.66 -8.78
CA VAL A 41 -11.92 -39.74 -8.85
C VAL A 41 -11.26 -39.63 -7.49
N VAL A 42 -12.05 -39.52 -6.41
CA VAL A 42 -11.54 -39.49 -5.04
C VAL A 42 -10.73 -40.77 -4.74
N ALA A 43 -11.31 -41.93 -5.03
CA ALA A 43 -10.65 -43.22 -4.85
C ALA A 43 -9.34 -43.33 -5.64
N ALA A 44 -9.33 -42.89 -6.90
CA ALA A 44 -8.14 -42.90 -7.73
C ALA A 44 -7.03 -41.98 -7.18
N VAL A 45 -7.36 -40.78 -6.69
CA VAL A 45 -6.38 -39.88 -6.07
C VAL A 45 -5.84 -40.48 -4.77
N LYS A 46 -6.71 -41.06 -3.92
CA LYS A 46 -6.28 -41.69 -2.67
C LYS A 46 -5.40 -42.92 -2.92
N ALA A 47 -5.65 -43.68 -3.98
CA ALA A 47 -4.82 -44.83 -4.36
C ALA A 47 -3.45 -44.40 -4.92
N GLY A 48 -3.41 -43.37 -5.79
CA GLY A 48 -2.17 -42.93 -6.44
C GLY A 48 -1.33 -41.94 -5.61
N ALA A 49 -1.95 -41.18 -4.71
CA ALA A 49 -1.30 -40.14 -3.92
C ALA A 49 -1.96 -39.98 -2.53
N PRO A 50 -1.88 -41.00 -1.66
CA PRO A 50 -2.53 -41.01 -0.33
C PRO A 50 -2.07 -39.87 0.59
N GLN A 51 -0.93 -39.25 0.30
CA GLN A 51 -0.39 -38.12 1.04
C GLN A 51 -1.21 -36.82 0.92
N TYR A 52 -2.08 -36.69 -0.09
CA TYR A 52 -2.94 -35.53 -0.24
C TYR A 52 -4.25 -35.72 0.53
N THR A 53 -4.76 -34.62 1.10
CA THR A 53 -6.13 -34.57 1.61
C THR A 53 -7.09 -34.51 0.43
N VAL A 54 -8.09 -35.38 0.41
CA VAL A 54 -9.09 -35.46 -0.66
C VAL A 54 -10.49 -35.46 -0.08
N ASN A 55 -11.32 -34.50 -0.49
CA ASN A 55 -12.70 -34.38 -0.02
C ASN A 55 -13.71 -34.66 -1.13
N LEU A 56 -14.78 -35.37 -0.78
CA LEU A 56 -15.92 -35.61 -1.68
C LEU A 56 -16.87 -34.41 -1.68
N LEU A 57 -17.26 -33.95 -2.86
CA LEU A 57 -18.29 -32.93 -3.06
C LEU A 57 -19.65 -33.60 -3.33
N SER A 58 -20.70 -33.10 -2.70
CA SER A 58 -22.08 -33.51 -3.05
C SER A 58 -23.09 -32.45 -2.70
N GLY A 59 -24.04 -32.20 -3.60
CA GLY A 59 -25.21 -31.36 -3.33
C GLY A 59 -26.39 -32.20 -2.87
N PHE A 60 -27.36 -31.55 -2.22
CA PHE A 60 -28.62 -32.17 -1.84
C PHE A 60 -29.76 -31.76 -2.77
N LYS A 61 -30.70 -32.68 -3.01
CA LYS A 61 -31.94 -32.41 -3.73
C LYS A 61 -33.11 -33.16 -3.10
N LYS A 62 -34.33 -32.70 -3.33
CA LYS A 62 -35.53 -33.46 -2.99
C LYS A 62 -35.88 -34.41 -4.14
N ASP A 63 -36.25 -35.64 -3.81
CA ASP A 63 -36.88 -36.55 -4.77
C ASP A 63 -38.37 -36.24 -4.95
N ASP A 64 -39.05 -37.01 -5.79
CA ASP A 64 -40.48 -36.84 -6.10
C ASP A 64 -41.38 -37.05 -4.86
N ALA A 65 -40.89 -37.75 -3.83
CA ALA A 65 -41.56 -37.94 -2.55
C ALA A 65 -41.21 -36.84 -1.53
N GLY A 66 -40.39 -35.86 -1.92
CA GLY A 66 -39.93 -34.77 -1.06
C GLY A 66 -38.79 -35.13 -0.11
N GLN A 67 -38.22 -36.34 -0.21
CA GLN A 67 -37.11 -36.79 0.62
C GLN A 67 -35.79 -36.19 0.15
N ILE A 68 -34.96 -35.76 1.10
CA ILE A 68 -33.65 -35.17 0.81
C ILE A 68 -32.65 -36.30 0.47
N MET A 69 -32.04 -36.19 -0.71
CA MET A 69 -31.10 -37.15 -1.26
C MET A 69 -29.77 -36.47 -1.63
N PRO A 70 -28.62 -37.16 -1.47
CA PRO A 70 -28.48 -38.50 -0.89
C PRO A 70 -28.73 -38.53 0.63
N THR A 71 -29.15 -39.67 1.17
CA THR A 71 -29.27 -39.85 2.62
C THR A 71 -27.91 -39.79 3.29
N ILE A 72 -27.87 -39.43 4.58
CA ILE A 72 -26.62 -39.40 5.34
C ILE A 72 -25.96 -40.78 5.41
N GLU A 73 -26.73 -41.85 5.51
CA GLU A 73 -26.22 -43.23 5.43
C GLU A 73 -25.49 -43.47 4.11
N LYS A 74 -26.07 -43.01 2.99
CA LYS A 74 -25.44 -43.15 1.68
C LYS A 74 -24.17 -42.30 1.54
N ILE A 75 -24.17 -41.11 2.12
CA ILE A 75 -22.97 -40.25 2.15
C ILE A 75 -21.85 -40.95 2.91
N LEU A 76 -22.11 -41.40 4.14
CA LEU A 76 -21.10 -42.07 4.97
C LEU A 76 -20.58 -43.36 4.32
N GLU A 77 -21.46 -44.14 3.70
CA GLU A 77 -21.07 -45.32 2.92
C GLU A 77 -20.13 -44.93 1.78
N THR A 78 -20.48 -43.90 1.01
CA THR A 78 -19.68 -43.43 -0.14
C THR A 78 -18.32 -42.91 0.30
N LEU A 79 -18.27 -42.09 1.37
CA LEU A 79 -17.03 -41.56 1.94
C LEU A 79 -16.08 -42.69 2.35
N LYS A 80 -16.62 -43.74 2.99
CA LYS A 80 -15.86 -44.93 3.38
C LYS A 80 -15.36 -45.70 2.16
N GLN A 81 -16.20 -45.88 1.14
CA GLN A 81 -15.86 -46.64 -0.07
C GLN A 81 -14.77 -45.95 -0.89
N CYS A 82 -14.80 -44.63 -1.02
CA CYS A 82 -13.80 -43.89 -1.79
C CYS A 82 -12.56 -43.47 -0.98
N GLY A 83 -12.58 -43.65 0.35
CA GLY A 83 -11.47 -43.29 1.22
C GLY A 83 -11.24 -41.79 1.39
N ALA A 84 -12.29 -40.98 1.22
CA ALA A 84 -12.21 -39.52 1.39
C ALA A 84 -11.81 -39.13 2.82
N ASP A 85 -11.10 -38.01 2.95
CA ASP A 85 -10.73 -37.43 4.25
C ASP A 85 -11.81 -36.47 4.79
N GLY A 86 -12.72 -36.04 3.92
CA GLY A 86 -13.77 -35.08 4.25
C GLY A 86 -14.92 -35.03 3.25
N PHE A 87 -15.98 -34.34 3.66
CA PHE A 87 -17.19 -34.11 2.89
C PHE A 87 -17.46 -32.61 2.76
N SER A 88 -17.89 -32.20 1.58
CA SER A 88 -18.10 -30.79 1.25
C SER A 88 -19.40 -30.62 0.49
N SER A 89 -20.39 -29.93 1.05
CA SER A 89 -21.73 -29.85 0.46
C SER A 89 -22.20 -28.46 0.08
N SER A 90 -23.28 -28.41 -0.70
CA SER A 90 -24.11 -27.20 -0.81
C SER A 90 -24.60 -26.75 0.57
N HIS A 91 -24.83 -25.45 0.76
CA HIS A 91 -25.45 -24.94 1.99
C HIS A 91 -26.97 -25.18 2.07
N ASP A 92 -27.59 -25.49 0.93
CA ASP A 92 -29.02 -25.74 0.82
C ASP A 92 -29.39 -27.15 1.27
N LEU A 93 -30.58 -27.26 1.88
CA LEU A 93 -31.21 -28.53 2.29
C LEU A 93 -30.37 -29.38 3.27
N ILE A 94 -29.38 -28.78 3.94
CA ILE A 94 -28.58 -29.45 4.96
C ILE A 94 -28.81 -28.88 6.35
N GLU A 95 -28.88 -29.79 7.33
CA GLU A 95 -29.13 -29.49 8.73
C GLU A 95 -27.93 -29.82 9.62
N LYS A 96 -27.85 -29.17 10.78
CA LYS A 96 -26.79 -29.37 11.79
C LYS A 96 -26.56 -30.85 12.15
N ALA A 97 -27.64 -31.64 12.22
CA ALA A 97 -27.55 -33.06 12.57
C ALA A 97 -26.75 -33.87 11.54
N VAL A 98 -26.91 -33.57 10.25
CA VAL A 98 -26.16 -34.21 9.16
C VAL A 98 -24.67 -33.84 9.27
N VAL A 99 -24.37 -32.55 9.46
CA VAL A 99 -23.00 -32.05 9.66
C VAL A 99 -22.31 -32.75 10.83
N ARG A 100 -23.01 -32.89 11.96
CA ARG A 100 -22.48 -33.58 13.14
C ARG A 100 -22.22 -35.05 12.90
N ARG A 101 -23.15 -35.77 12.26
CA ARG A 101 -22.95 -37.19 11.93
C ARG A 101 -21.73 -37.43 11.03
N VAL A 102 -21.47 -36.53 10.07
CA VAL A 102 -20.25 -36.60 9.24
C VAL A 102 -18.98 -36.45 10.09
N MET A 103 -18.96 -35.45 10.98
CA MET A 103 -17.79 -35.21 11.84
C MET A 103 -17.59 -36.28 12.91
N ASP A 104 -18.67 -36.80 13.50
CA ASP A 104 -18.63 -37.88 14.49
C ASP A 104 -18.14 -39.20 13.87
N ALA A 105 -18.34 -39.37 12.56
CA ALA A 105 -17.78 -40.47 11.78
C ALA A 105 -16.28 -40.26 11.39
N GLY A 106 -15.67 -39.15 11.82
CA GLY A 106 -14.24 -38.87 11.65
C GLY A 106 -13.86 -38.06 10.40
N TYR A 107 -14.83 -37.58 9.63
CA TYR A 107 -14.58 -36.82 8.40
C TYR A 107 -14.56 -35.31 8.65
N ALA A 108 -13.66 -34.59 7.98
CA ALA A 108 -13.73 -33.13 7.97
C ALA A 108 -14.98 -32.66 7.20
N TYR A 109 -15.68 -31.65 7.70
CA TYR A 109 -16.85 -31.07 7.02
C TYR A 109 -16.52 -29.70 6.44
N HIS A 110 -16.97 -29.45 5.22
CA HIS A 110 -16.77 -28.21 4.46
C HIS A 110 -18.10 -27.80 3.78
N VAL A 111 -18.23 -26.52 3.38
CA VAL A 111 -19.46 -26.03 2.73
C VAL A 111 -19.16 -25.06 1.59
N TRP A 112 -19.99 -25.12 0.55
CA TRP A 112 -19.98 -24.25 -0.63
C TRP A 112 -21.43 -23.97 -1.09
N THR A 113 -21.73 -22.96 -1.91
CA THR A 113 -21.05 -21.66 -2.00
C THR A 113 -21.80 -20.68 -1.11
N VAL A 114 -21.21 -20.22 -0.01
CA VAL A 114 -21.90 -19.41 1.01
C VAL A 114 -21.57 -17.94 0.87
N ASP A 115 -22.49 -17.15 0.35
CA ASP A 115 -22.30 -15.70 0.12
C ASP A 115 -23.01 -14.80 1.14
N ASP A 116 -23.73 -15.42 2.09
CA ASP A 116 -24.42 -14.76 3.19
C ASP A 116 -23.68 -14.96 4.53
N ALA A 117 -23.51 -13.88 5.29
CA ALA A 117 -22.75 -13.87 6.54
C ALA A 117 -23.40 -14.69 7.66
N ALA A 118 -24.73 -14.64 7.79
CA ALA A 118 -25.43 -15.37 8.84
C ALA A 118 -25.40 -16.89 8.55
N VAL A 119 -25.49 -17.27 7.26
CA VAL A 119 -25.29 -18.65 6.84
C VAL A 119 -23.86 -19.10 7.13
N ALA A 120 -22.86 -18.28 6.82
CA ALA A 120 -21.45 -18.57 7.09
C ALA A 120 -21.19 -18.78 8.60
N GLU A 121 -21.69 -17.88 9.44
CA GLU A 121 -21.58 -17.97 10.90
C GLU A 121 -22.21 -19.26 11.44
N ARG A 122 -23.40 -19.61 10.94
CA ARG A 122 -24.09 -20.84 11.29
C ARG A 122 -23.26 -22.09 11.00
N PHE A 123 -22.63 -22.18 9.82
CA PHE A 123 -21.78 -23.33 9.49
C PHE A 123 -20.49 -23.39 10.31
N ILE A 124 -19.91 -22.24 10.68
CA ILE A 124 -18.79 -22.19 11.62
C ILE A 124 -19.21 -22.76 12.98
N GLN A 125 -20.34 -22.31 13.53
CA GLN A 125 -20.88 -22.83 14.79
C GLN A 125 -21.19 -24.33 14.72
N TRP A 126 -21.59 -24.83 13.54
CA TRP A 126 -21.85 -26.25 13.35
C TRP A 126 -20.57 -27.07 13.34
N GLY A 127 -19.44 -26.50 12.92
CA GLY A 127 -18.10 -27.11 12.97
C GLY A 127 -17.38 -27.18 11.61
N ALA A 128 -17.89 -26.51 10.58
CA ALA A 128 -17.29 -26.51 9.25
C ALA A 128 -15.83 -26.02 9.28
N LYS A 129 -14.94 -26.72 8.57
CA LYS A 129 -13.51 -26.43 8.50
C LYS A 129 -13.14 -25.43 7.41
N SER A 130 -13.99 -25.28 6.40
CA SER A 130 -13.85 -24.20 5.41
C SER A 130 -15.21 -23.80 4.86
N ILE A 131 -15.27 -22.54 4.41
CA ILE A 131 -16.38 -21.97 3.67
C ILE A 131 -15.84 -21.53 2.31
N THR A 132 -16.44 -22.02 1.23
CA THR A 132 -16.20 -21.53 -0.13
C THR A 132 -17.25 -20.46 -0.45
N THR A 133 -16.82 -19.30 -0.94
CA THR A 133 -17.67 -18.12 -1.17
C THR A 133 -17.20 -17.33 -2.39
N ASN A 134 -18.13 -16.69 -3.09
CA ASN A 134 -17.87 -15.67 -4.12
C ASN A 134 -17.58 -14.29 -3.52
N ALA A 135 -17.83 -14.08 -2.22
CA ALA A 135 -17.69 -12.80 -1.52
C ALA A 135 -16.72 -12.86 -0.32
N PRO A 136 -15.45 -13.28 -0.50
CA PRO A 136 -14.53 -13.58 0.60
C PRO A 136 -14.24 -12.40 1.54
N GLY A 137 -14.16 -11.17 1.02
CA GLY A 137 -13.96 -9.97 1.83
C GLY A 137 -15.17 -9.66 2.72
N ARG A 138 -16.38 -9.72 2.15
CA ARG A 138 -17.63 -9.47 2.87
C ARG A 138 -17.84 -10.48 4.00
N ILE A 139 -17.68 -11.77 3.70
CA ILE A 139 -17.85 -12.84 4.69
C ILE A 139 -16.82 -12.73 5.81
N ARG A 140 -15.54 -12.49 5.50
CA ARG A 140 -14.51 -12.32 6.55
C ARG A 140 -14.79 -11.13 7.47
N ASN A 141 -15.14 -9.98 6.89
CA ASN A 141 -15.45 -8.77 7.65
C ASN A 141 -16.65 -8.99 8.57
N ALA A 142 -17.73 -9.58 8.07
CA ALA A 142 -18.92 -9.84 8.86
C ALA A 142 -18.68 -10.83 10.00
N LEU A 143 -17.77 -11.79 9.83
CA LEU A 143 -17.43 -12.80 10.84
C LEU A 143 -16.33 -12.35 11.82
N GLY A 144 -15.78 -11.15 11.65
CA GLY A 144 -14.64 -10.68 12.45
C GLY A 144 -13.41 -11.59 12.36
N ILE A 145 -13.26 -12.35 11.27
CA ILE A 145 -12.11 -13.23 11.07
C ILE A 145 -10.96 -12.37 10.52
N PRO A 146 -9.91 -12.12 11.31
CA PRO A 146 -8.80 -11.31 10.84
C PRO A 146 -8.11 -12.01 9.67
N TYR A 147 -7.50 -11.23 8.78
CA TYR A 147 -6.39 -11.75 7.97
C TYR A 147 -5.38 -12.39 8.92
N GLU A 148 -4.70 -13.50 8.56
CA GLU A 148 -3.60 -14.06 9.38
C GLU A 148 -2.82 -12.88 10.00
N ALA A 149 -2.85 -12.79 11.34
CA ALA A 149 -2.61 -11.55 12.07
C ALA A 149 -1.54 -10.72 11.37
N ALA A 150 -1.93 -9.58 10.80
CA ALA A 150 -0.98 -8.58 10.39
C ALA A 150 -0.02 -8.44 11.56
N THR A 151 1.26 -8.73 11.35
CA THR A 151 2.29 -8.35 12.32
C THR A 151 1.97 -6.93 12.73
N LYS A 152 1.59 -6.74 14.00
CA LYS A 152 1.17 -5.45 14.54
C LYS A 152 2.18 -4.42 14.03
N MET A 153 1.70 -3.43 13.28
CA MET A 153 2.58 -2.39 12.76
C MET A 153 3.31 -1.77 13.94
N GLU A 154 4.62 -1.68 13.81
CA GLU A 154 5.47 -0.97 14.77
C GLU A 154 5.86 0.37 14.17
N ARG A 155 6.16 1.36 15.01
CA ARG A 155 6.68 2.62 14.49
C ARG A 155 8.02 2.36 13.81
N ILE A 156 8.25 3.03 12.70
CA ILE A 156 9.55 3.07 12.04
C ILE A 156 10.35 4.25 12.60
N VAL A 157 11.61 4.01 12.91
CA VAL A 157 12.55 5.00 13.46
C VAL A 157 13.88 4.94 12.71
N VAL A 158 14.71 5.97 12.85
CA VAL A 158 16.10 5.92 12.38
C VAL A 158 16.88 4.85 13.15
N GLY A 159 17.73 4.11 12.46
CA GLY A 159 18.62 3.13 13.08
C GLY A 159 19.48 3.73 14.21
N PRO A 160 19.84 2.96 15.26
CA PRO A 160 20.70 3.46 16.34
C PRO A 160 22.08 3.95 15.90
N ASP A 161 22.55 3.50 14.74
CA ASP A 161 23.79 3.94 14.08
C ASP A 161 23.62 5.23 13.27
N GLY A 162 22.42 5.82 13.27
CA GLY A 162 22.05 6.99 12.47
C GLY A 162 21.79 6.67 11.00
N LYS A 163 21.75 5.38 10.60
CA LYS A 163 21.65 4.97 9.20
C LYS A 163 20.42 4.10 8.94
N GLY A 164 19.73 4.38 7.84
CA GLY A 164 18.51 3.71 7.46
C GLY A 164 17.42 3.70 8.53
N PHE A 165 16.44 2.83 8.31
CA PHE A 165 15.25 2.75 9.15
C PHE A 165 15.09 1.37 9.77
N VAL A 166 14.54 1.32 10.97
CA VAL A 166 14.23 0.07 11.66
C VAL A 166 12.86 0.13 12.33
N GLY A 167 12.24 -1.03 12.51
CA GLY A 167 11.11 -1.18 13.40
C GLY A 167 11.50 -0.92 14.86
N SER A 168 10.74 -0.08 15.55
CA SER A 168 11.05 0.39 16.90
C SER A 168 11.01 -0.68 17.99
N GLU A 169 10.24 -1.76 17.80
CA GLU A 169 10.15 -2.87 18.75
C GLU A 169 11.13 -4.00 18.38
N THR A 170 11.20 -4.34 17.09
CA THR A 170 11.94 -5.51 16.60
C THR A 170 13.38 -5.21 16.18
N GLY A 171 13.70 -3.95 15.91
CA GLY A 171 14.97 -3.54 15.31
C GLY A 171 15.17 -4.03 13.87
N LYS A 172 14.15 -4.61 13.23
CA LYS A 172 14.26 -5.10 11.85
C LYS A 172 14.41 -3.95 10.88
N ARG A 173 15.36 -4.08 9.95
CA ARG A 173 15.56 -3.10 8.87
C ARG A 173 14.26 -2.89 8.09
N PHE A 174 13.96 -1.64 7.84
CA PHE A 174 12.87 -1.18 7.00
C PHE A 174 13.47 -0.44 5.80
N ILE A 175 13.11 -0.89 4.59
CA ILE A 175 13.50 -0.25 3.33
C ILE A 175 12.21 0.26 2.70
N VAL A 176 12.15 1.56 2.41
CA VAL A 176 10.94 2.17 1.85
C VAL A 176 10.77 1.73 0.40
N TRP A 177 9.60 1.19 0.07
CA TRP A 177 9.27 0.79 -1.29
C TRP A 177 7.79 1.06 -1.52
N GLY A 178 7.50 2.08 -2.33
CA GLY A 178 6.17 2.66 -2.30
C GLY A 178 5.77 3.45 -3.53
N PHE A 179 4.63 4.12 -3.38
CA PHE A 179 4.04 4.98 -4.41
C PHE A 179 3.60 6.32 -3.82
N ASN A 180 3.80 7.38 -4.59
CA ASN A 180 3.04 8.61 -4.52
C ASN A 180 1.61 8.30 -4.97
N TYR A 181 0.64 8.73 -4.17
CA TYR A 181 -0.80 8.63 -4.38
C TYR A 181 -1.42 10.01 -4.13
N ASP A 182 -1.09 10.94 -5.01
CA ASP A 182 -1.45 12.35 -4.95
C ASP A 182 -2.70 12.66 -5.79
N HIS A 183 -2.84 12.03 -6.97
CA HIS A 183 -4.00 12.16 -7.85
C HIS A 183 -4.44 10.84 -8.49
N ASP A 184 -5.64 10.81 -9.06
CA ASP A 184 -6.12 9.69 -9.89
C ASP A 184 -5.76 9.88 -11.38
N VAL A 185 -6.02 8.88 -12.22
CA VAL A 185 -5.79 8.95 -13.68
C VAL A 185 -6.49 10.12 -14.39
N ALA A 186 -7.50 10.75 -13.78
CA ALA A 186 -8.20 11.91 -14.31
C ALA A 186 -7.57 13.24 -13.83
N GLY A 187 -6.49 13.18 -13.05
CA GLY A 187 -5.82 14.35 -12.48
C GLY A 187 -6.53 14.94 -11.26
N ARG A 188 -7.51 14.23 -10.66
CA ARG A 188 -8.17 14.70 -9.45
C ARG A 188 -7.26 14.40 -8.26
N LEU A 189 -6.94 15.41 -7.46
CA LEU A 189 -6.25 15.21 -6.18
C LEU A 189 -7.08 14.33 -5.26
N ILE A 190 -6.44 13.56 -4.38
CA ILE A 190 -7.12 12.60 -3.48
C ILE A 190 -8.28 13.22 -2.71
N GLU A 191 -8.15 14.46 -2.25
CA GLU A 191 -9.17 15.14 -1.46
C GLU A 191 -10.45 15.48 -2.24
N ALA A 192 -10.40 15.42 -3.57
CA ALA A 192 -11.57 15.65 -4.42
C ALA A 192 -12.50 14.44 -4.49
N TYR A 193 -12.02 13.22 -4.19
CA TYR A 193 -12.82 12.00 -4.38
C TYR A 193 -12.81 11.04 -3.19
N TRP A 194 -11.91 11.17 -2.21
CA TRP A 194 -11.81 10.21 -1.10
C TRP A 194 -13.07 10.09 -0.22
N ASP A 195 -13.92 11.11 -0.19
CA ASP A 195 -15.16 11.13 0.59
C ASP A 195 -16.31 10.47 -0.20
N PRO A 196 -16.64 10.94 -1.43
CA PRO A 196 -17.71 10.34 -2.23
C PRO A 196 -17.36 8.97 -2.83
N GLU A 197 -16.08 8.66 -3.03
CA GLU A 197 -15.59 7.46 -3.71
C GLU A 197 -14.64 6.64 -2.81
N TRP A 198 -14.94 6.55 -1.51
CA TRP A 198 -14.07 5.85 -0.55
C TRP A 198 -13.68 4.42 -0.95
N ASP A 199 -14.62 3.65 -1.52
CA ASP A 199 -14.34 2.28 -1.96
C ASP A 199 -13.24 2.22 -3.04
N LYS A 200 -13.11 3.27 -3.86
CA LYS A 200 -11.99 3.42 -4.79
C LYS A 200 -10.66 3.54 -4.05
N VAL A 201 -10.58 4.42 -3.05
CA VAL A 201 -9.35 4.59 -2.23
C VAL A 201 -8.97 3.28 -1.52
N VAL A 202 -9.96 2.56 -0.97
CA VAL A 202 -9.74 1.23 -0.37
C VAL A 202 -9.22 0.23 -1.40
N GLY A 203 -9.77 0.24 -2.62
CA GLY A 203 -9.31 -0.56 -3.75
C GLY A 203 -7.86 -0.26 -4.10
N ASP A 204 -7.56 1.02 -4.34
CA ASP A 204 -6.24 1.52 -4.72
C ASP A 204 -5.17 1.15 -3.66
N PHE A 205 -5.47 1.28 -2.35
CA PHE A 205 -4.55 0.86 -1.28
C PHE A 205 -4.29 -0.65 -1.27
N ARG A 206 -5.33 -1.46 -1.51
CA ARG A 206 -5.17 -2.93 -1.59
C ARG A 206 -4.38 -3.33 -2.84
N GLU A 207 -4.54 -2.60 -3.92
CA GLU A 207 -3.80 -2.79 -5.18
C GLU A 207 -2.33 -2.43 -5.00
N MET A 208 -2.01 -1.26 -4.42
CA MET A 208 -0.65 -0.87 -4.07
C MET A 208 0.01 -1.93 -3.16
N LYS A 209 -0.72 -2.43 -2.16
CA LYS A 209 -0.24 -3.52 -1.31
C LYS A 209 0.02 -4.81 -2.10
N ALA A 210 -0.88 -5.18 -3.02
CA ALA A 210 -0.74 -6.36 -3.86
C ALA A 210 0.42 -6.25 -4.87
N LEU A 211 0.77 -5.03 -5.29
CA LEU A 211 1.95 -4.73 -6.10
C LEU A 211 3.26 -4.87 -5.31
N GLY A 212 3.19 -4.98 -3.98
CA GLY A 212 4.35 -5.18 -3.11
C GLY A 212 4.82 -3.92 -2.37
N ALA A 213 4.05 -2.83 -2.43
CA ALA A 213 4.36 -1.63 -1.67
C ALA A 213 4.28 -1.88 -0.15
N ASN A 214 5.13 -1.18 0.59
CA ASN A 214 5.04 -1.05 2.03
C ASN A 214 4.75 0.38 2.50
N THR A 215 4.86 1.37 1.61
CA THR A 215 4.69 2.79 1.92
C THR A 215 3.88 3.48 0.83
N VAL A 216 3.06 4.44 1.22
CA VAL A 216 2.29 5.31 0.32
C VAL A 216 2.53 6.76 0.75
N ARG A 217 2.95 7.60 -0.19
CA ARG A 217 3.10 9.05 0.00
C ARG A 217 1.85 9.77 -0.47
N ILE A 218 1.27 10.60 0.39
CA ILE A 218 0.06 11.39 0.12
C ILE A 218 0.35 12.88 0.27
N HIS A 219 -0.36 13.72 -0.48
CA HIS A 219 -0.08 15.14 -0.58
C HIS A 219 -1.28 15.98 -0.17
N LEU A 220 -1.27 16.46 1.07
CA LEU A 220 -2.37 17.20 1.67
C LEU A 220 -2.34 18.68 1.27
N GLN A 221 -3.44 19.16 0.68
CA GLN A 221 -3.55 20.53 0.19
C GLN A 221 -3.97 21.50 1.30
N VAL A 222 -3.33 22.67 1.39
CA VAL A 222 -3.66 23.72 2.39
C VAL A 222 -5.13 24.10 2.31
N SER A 223 -5.65 24.29 1.09
CA SER A 223 -7.02 24.71 0.82
C SER A 223 -8.09 23.75 1.33
N ARG A 224 -7.73 22.47 1.53
CA ARG A 224 -8.64 21.43 2.01
C ARG A 224 -8.61 21.34 3.53
N PHE A 225 -7.47 21.62 4.15
CA PHE A 225 -7.26 21.44 5.59
C PHE A 225 -7.34 22.72 6.43
N LEU A 226 -7.35 23.90 5.82
CA LEU A 226 -7.57 25.17 6.50
C LEU A 226 -8.75 25.93 5.89
N LYS A 227 -9.72 26.32 6.74
CA LYS A 227 -10.82 27.21 6.34
C LYS A 227 -10.41 28.68 6.39
N SER A 228 -9.50 29.00 7.31
CA SER A 228 -8.85 30.31 7.45
C SER A 228 -7.44 30.11 8.00
N ALA A 229 -6.67 31.19 8.14
CA ALA A 229 -5.30 31.13 8.67
C ALA A 229 -5.20 30.56 10.11
N GLN A 230 -6.30 30.49 10.85
CA GLN A 230 -6.33 29.97 12.23
C GLN A 230 -7.32 28.82 12.44
N GLU A 231 -8.12 28.45 11.45
CA GLU A 231 -9.19 27.45 11.60
C GLU A 231 -8.91 26.20 10.74
N PRO A 232 -8.52 25.08 11.36
CA PRO A 232 -8.44 23.79 10.68
C PRO A 232 -9.80 23.28 10.19
N ASN A 233 -9.79 22.46 9.15
CA ASN A 233 -10.97 21.81 8.64
C ASN A 233 -11.18 20.43 9.29
N ASP A 234 -12.02 20.37 10.33
CA ASP A 234 -12.34 19.13 11.05
C ASP A 234 -12.89 18.00 10.18
N GLU A 235 -13.54 18.31 9.05
CA GLU A 235 -14.06 17.30 8.14
C GLU A 235 -12.93 16.58 7.40
N SER A 236 -12.01 17.34 6.81
CA SER A 236 -10.81 16.78 6.17
C SER A 236 -9.91 16.06 7.16
N LEU A 237 -9.80 16.54 8.40
CA LEU A 237 -9.07 15.86 9.47
C LEU A 237 -9.70 14.50 9.86
N ARG A 238 -11.04 14.41 9.92
CA ARG A 238 -11.72 13.12 10.13
C ARG A 238 -11.48 12.16 8.97
N GLN A 239 -11.49 12.66 7.74
CA GLN A 239 -11.23 11.83 6.57
C GLN A 239 -9.77 11.36 6.51
N LEU A 240 -8.81 12.20 6.91
CA LEU A 240 -7.42 11.78 7.12
C LEU A 240 -7.32 10.68 8.19
N ALA A 241 -8.03 10.80 9.31
CA ALA A 241 -8.06 9.75 10.34
C ALA A 241 -8.59 8.41 9.80
N ARG A 242 -9.56 8.45 8.88
CA ARG A 242 -10.08 7.27 8.19
C ARG A 242 -9.03 6.64 7.26
N LEU A 243 -8.27 7.45 6.53
CA LEU A 243 -7.15 6.99 5.69
C LEU A 243 -6.02 6.37 6.51
N VAL A 244 -5.67 6.95 7.66
CA VAL A 244 -4.70 6.39 8.59
C VAL A 244 -5.11 4.99 9.07
N LYS A 245 -6.39 4.78 9.39
CA LYS A 245 -6.92 3.45 9.74
C LYS A 245 -6.85 2.47 8.57
N LEU A 246 -7.16 2.90 7.35
CA LEU A 246 -7.01 2.06 6.17
C LEU A 246 -5.54 1.63 5.97
N ALA A 247 -4.59 2.53 6.23
CA ALA A 247 -3.16 2.23 6.18
C ALA A 247 -2.77 1.16 7.22
N GLU A 248 -3.29 1.24 8.45
CA GLU A 248 -3.14 0.19 9.47
C GLU A 248 -3.73 -1.16 9.01
N GLU A 249 -4.95 -1.16 8.48
CA GLU A 249 -5.65 -2.37 8.02
C GLU A 249 -4.95 -3.07 6.86
N THR A 250 -4.32 -2.28 5.97
CA THR A 250 -3.60 -2.78 4.79
C THR A 250 -2.12 -3.07 5.07
N GLY A 251 -1.60 -2.63 6.21
CA GLY A 251 -0.19 -2.74 6.56
C GLY A 251 0.70 -1.92 5.62
N LEU A 252 0.24 -0.73 5.23
CA LEU A 252 0.98 0.26 4.45
C LEU A 252 1.33 1.42 5.38
N TYR A 253 2.57 1.87 5.33
CA TYR A 253 2.97 3.08 6.03
C TYR A 253 2.64 4.33 5.21
N LEU A 254 2.34 5.44 5.88
CA LEU A 254 2.03 6.72 5.26
C LEU A 254 3.19 7.70 5.40
N ASP A 255 3.71 8.15 4.27
CA ASP A 255 4.46 9.40 4.17
C ASP A 255 3.46 10.53 3.91
N ILE A 256 3.29 11.43 4.89
CA ILE A 256 2.29 12.49 4.81
C ILE A 256 3.00 13.79 4.43
N THR A 257 2.93 14.14 3.16
CA THR A 257 3.42 15.42 2.63
C THR A 257 2.37 16.50 2.80
N GLY A 258 2.73 17.58 3.46
CA GLY A 258 1.82 18.68 3.74
C GLY A 258 1.98 19.87 2.81
N LEU A 259 1.14 20.86 3.09
CA LEU A 259 1.23 22.21 2.52
C LEU A 259 1.10 22.30 0.99
N GLY A 260 0.47 21.31 0.34
CA GLY A 260 0.22 21.32 -1.09
C GLY A 260 -0.60 22.53 -1.55
N CYS A 261 -0.21 23.10 -2.68
CA CYS A 261 -0.93 24.16 -3.39
C CYS A 261 -1.00 23.85 -4.90
N TYR A 262 -1.27 22.58 -5.23
CA TYR A 262 -1.04 22.05 -6.57
C TYR A 262 -1.98 22.62 -7.62
N LEU A 263 -3.21 22.95 -7.23
CA LEU A 263 -4.15 23.65 -8.10
C LEU A 263 -4.19 25.12 -7.70
N LYS A 264 -3.48 25.99 -8.42
CA LYS A 264 -3.44 27.44 -8.13
C LYS A 264 -4.83 28.06 -7.97
N LYS A 265 -5.80 27.63 -8.78
CA LYS A 265 -7.20 28.09 -8.70
C LYS A 265 -7.92 27.73 -7.38
N GLU A 266 -7.42 26.74 -6.65
CA GLU A 266 -7.96 26.30 -5.37
C GLU A 266 -7.21 26.91 -4.18
N VAL A 267 -6.08 27.60 -4.41
CA VAL A 267 -5.36 28.30 -3.35
C VAL A 267 -6.22 29.47 -2.86
N PRO A 268 -6.57 29.54 -1.56
CA PRO A 268 -7.47 30.58 -1.09
C PRO A 268 -6.82 31.95 -1.19
N ALA A 269 -7.58 32.95 -1.67
CA ALA A 269 -7.09 34.33 -1.79
C ALA A 269 -6.56 34.88 -0.46
N TRP A 270 -7.15 34.47 0.68
CA TRP A 270 -6.67 34.86 2.00
C TRP A 270 -5.27 34.32 2.30
N TYR A 271 -4.91 33.13 1.80
CA TYR A 271 -3.63 32.48 2.06
C TYR A 271 -2.52 33.09 1.20
N ASP A 272 -2.82 33.41 -0.05
CA ASP A 272 -1.88 34.08 -0.96
C ASP A 272 -1.59 35.52 -0.57
N ALA A 273 -2.54 36.20 0.08
CA ALA A 273 -2.38 37.56 0.57
C ALA A 273 -1.59 37.68 1.88
N LEU A 274 -1.31 36.57 2.58
CA LEU A 274 -0.60 36.60 3.86
C LEU A 274 0.84 37.10 3.68
N SER A 275 1.33 37.87 4.67
CA SER A 275 2.76 38.11 4.82
C SER A 275 3.51 36.80 5.13
N GLU A 276 4.85 36.81 4.99
CA GLU A 276 5.69 35.65 5.31
C GLU A 276 5.38 35.06 6.70
N GLY A 277 5.39 35.91 7.74
CA GLY A 277 5.15 35.47 9.11
C GLY A 277 3.74 34.91 9.33
N GLU A 278 2.72 35.55 8.75
CA GLU A 278 1.34 35.06 8.84
C GLU A 278 1.15 33.75 8.09
N ARG A 279 1.80 33.59 6.94
CA ARG A 279 1.77 32.34 6.15
C ARG A 279 2.42 31.20 6.92
N TRP A 280 3.57 31.43 7.55
CA TRP A 280 4.23 30.43 8.40
C TRP A 280 3.38 30.06 9.62
N ALA A 281 2.68 31.02 10.23
CA ALA A 281 1.77 30.76 11.33
C ALA A 281 0.58 29.88 10.90
N ALA A 282 -0.01 30.14 9.72
CA ALA A 282 -1.07 29.29 9.16
C ALA A 282 -0.57 27.88 8.85
N GLN A 283 0.64 27.74 8.30
CA GLN A 283 1.27 26.44 8.06
C GLN A 283 1.54 25.67 9.36
N ALA A 284 1.92 26.35 10.44
CA ALA A 284 2.06 25.74 11.76
C ALA A 284 0.71 25.24 12.31
N VAL A 285 -0.39 25.98 12.10
CA VAL A 285 -1.75 25.54 12.45
C VAL A 285 -2.12 24.27 11.67
N PHE A 286 -1.86 24.24 10.36
CA PHE A 286 -2.05 23.05 9.52
C PHE A 286 -1.30 21.85 10.10
N TRP A 287 0.01 22.00 10.35
CA TRP A 287 0.85 20.90 10.80
C TRP A 287 0.51 20.42 12.21
N SER A 288 0.17 21.33 13.12
CA SER A 288 -0.33 20.95 14.44
C SER A 288 -1.64 20.15 14.32
N ALA A 289 -2.56 20.54 13.43
CA ALA A 289 -3.83 19.82 13.28
C ALA A 289 -3.64 18.42 12.69
N VAL A 290 -2.83 18.29 11.63
CA VAL A 290 -2.49 17.01 11.00
C VAL A 290 -1.76 16.09 11.96
N ALA A 291 -0.70 16.58 12.62
CA ALA A 291 0.09 15.76 13.56
C ALA A 291 -0.76 15.26 14.73
N LYS A 292 -1.70 16.05 15.24
CA LYS A 292 -2.63 15.64 16.30
C LYS A 292 -3.49 14.44 15.90
N VAL A 293 -3.97 14.39 14.65
CA VAL A 293 -4.76 13.26 14.14
C VAL A 293 -3.91 11.99 13.97
N CYS A 294 -2.67 12.18 13.57
CA CYS A 294 -1.77 11.11 13.14
C CYS A 294 -0.88 10.53 14.27
N ALA A 295 -0.75 11.24 15.40
CA ALA A 295 0.25 10.97 16.44
C ALA A 295 0.27 9.53 16.97
N ASP A 296 -0.90 8.94 17.21
CA ASP A 296 -1.01 7.64 17.87
C ASP A 296 -0.85 6.44 16.94
N SER A 297 -0.98 6.63 15.62
CA SER A 297 -1.01 5.52 14.67
C SER A 297 0.40 5.03 14.31
N PRO A 298 0.72 3.73 14.42
CA PRO A 298 1.98 3.20 13.93
C PRO A 298 2.10 3.25 12.40
N ALA A 299 0.99 3.41 11.66
CA ALA A 299 1.02 3.44 10.21
C ALA A 299 1.65 4.72 9.64
N VAL A 300 1.74 5.81 10.39
CA VAL A 300 2.42 7.01 9.88
C VAL A 300 3.93 6.77 9.88
N PHE A 301 4.59 6.81 8.73
CA PHE A 301 6.04 6.71 8.63
C PHE A 301 6.69 8.05 8.99
N CYS A 302 6.29 9.11 8.30
CA CYS A 302 6.85 10.44 8.48
C CYS A 302 5.86 11.56 8.14
N TYR A 303 6.23 12.77 8.56
CA TYR A 303 5.68 14.02 8.04
C TYR A 303 6.72 14.66 7.11
N ASP A 304 6.37 14.85 5.85
CA ASP A 304 7.15 15.59 4.88
C ASP A 304 6.64 17.03 4.81
N LEU A 305 7.47 17.99 5.23
CA LEU A 305 7.06 19.37 5.50
C LEU A 305 6.43 20.06 4.28
N MET A 306 6.94 19.78 3.08
CA MET A 306 6.49 20.39 1.84
C MET A 306 7.15 19.70 0.65
N ASN A 307 6.37 19.46 -0.40
CA ASN A 307 6.89 19.07 -1.70
C ASN A 307 7.64 20.23 -2.37
N GLU A 308 8.90 20.01 -2.72
CA GLU A 308 9.73 20.90 -3.55
C GLU A 308 9.71 22.39 -3.13
N PRO A 309 10.08 22.71 -1.87
CA PRO A 309 10.23 24.09 -1.45
C PRO A 309 11.41 24.78 -2.15
N ILE A 310 11.28 26.08 -2.39
CA ILE A 310 12.36 26.97 -2.83
C ILE A 310 12.69 27.95 -1.71
N ALA A 311 13.97 27.97 -1.33
CA ALA A 311 14.52 28.96 -0.41
C ALA A 311 14.52 30.36 -1.05
N PRO A 312 14.32 31.43 -0.26
CA PRO A 312 14.34 32.80 -0.77
C PRO A 312 15.71 33.18 -1.34
N ALA A 313 15.75 34.15 -2.25
CA ALA A 313 16.99 34.71 -2.81
C ALA A 313 17.00 36.24 -2.68
N ASP A 314 18.10 36.89 -3.10
CA ASP A 314 18.24 38.35 -3.08
C ASP A 314 17.14 39.05 -3.90
N LYS A 315 16.79 38.46 -5.04
CA LYS A 315 15.68 38.95 -5.85
C LYS A 315 14.38 38.71 -5.10
N LYS A 316 13.69 39.80 -4.77
CA LYS A 316 12.33 39.75 -4.24
C LYS A 316 11.37 39.23 -5.31
N GLU A 317 10.60 38.23 -4.94
CA GLU A 317 9.58 37.59 -5.76
C GLU A 317 8.19 38.09 -5.34
N THR A 318 7.19 37.87 -6.18
CA THR A 318 5.81 38.35 -5.96
C THR A 318 4.77 37.26 -5.95
N ASP A 319 5.17 36.02 -6.26
CA ASP A 319 4.29 34.85 -6.31
C ASP A 319 4.87 33.74 -5.44
N TRP A 320 4.02 33.02 -4.72
CA TRP A 320 4.41 31.90 -3.89
C TRP A 320 4.67 30.64 -4.72
N LEU A 321 4.00 30.49 -5.85
CA LEU A 321 4.10 29.30 -6.70
C LEU A 321 5.13 29.51 -7.83
N VAL A 322 5.79 28.42 -8.23
CA VAL A 322 6.83 28.44 -9.28
C VAL A 322 6.58 27.34 -10.30
N GLY A 323 6.60 27.72 -11.58
CA GLY A 323 6.42 26.78 -12.69
C GLY A 323 5.01 26.18 -12.73
N GLU A 324 4.68 25.54 -13.85
CA GLU A 324 3.46 24.75 -13.98
C GLU A 324 3.80 23.51 -14.82
N PHE A 325 3.35 22.35 -14.36
CA PHE A 325 3.51 21.09 -15.07
C PHE A 325 2.17 20.36 -15.08
N ALA A 326 1.70 19.97 -16.27
CA ALA A 326 0.42 19.29 -16.47
C ALA A 326 -0.79 19.99 -15.78
N GLY A 327 -0.79 21.32 -15.70
CA GLY A 327 -1.84 22.10 -15.05
C GLY A 327 -1.76 22.19 -13.52
N MET A 328 -0.63 21.76 -12.93
CA MET A 328 -0.38 21.81 -11.49
C MET A 328 0.91 22.57 -11.13
N ASN A 329 0.97 23.10 -9.91
CA ASN A 329 2.11 23.81 -9.32
C ASN A 329 2.69 23.02 -8.15
N PHE A 330 3.74 22.24 -8.39
CA PHE A 330 4.36 21.38 -7.37
C PHE A 330 5.39 22.11 -6.49
N VAL A 331 5.89 23.25 -6.97
CA VAL A 331 7.01 23.98 -6.36
C VAL A 331 6.51 25.26 -5.69
N GLN A 332 6.96 25.50 -4.46
CA GLN A 332 6.52 26.63 -3.65
C GLN A 332 7.69 27.36 -2.99
N ARG A 333 7.65 28.68 -2.98
CA ARG A 333 8.58 29.50 -2.20
C ARG A 333 8.16 29.51 -0.74
N ILE A 334 9.11 29.29 0.16
CA ILE A 334 8.85 29.44 1.60
C ILE A 334 8.85 30.90 2.05
N SER A 335 9.45 31.78 1.26
CA SER A 335 9.53 33.23 1.47
C SER A 335 9.69 33.94 0.12
N LEU A 336 9.16 35.16 0.02
CA LEU A 336 9.27 36.00 -1.18
C LEU A 336 10.56 36.83 -1.23
N GLY A 337 11.38 36.85 -0.16
CA GLY A 337 12.63 37.60 -0.17
C GLY A 337 13.40 37.56 1.13
N LEU A 338 14.70 37.85 1.05
CA LEU A 338 15.60 37.77 2.20
C LEU A 338 15.43 38.92 3.20
N GLU A 339 15.00 40.10 2.76
CA GLU A 339 14.86 41.29 3.63
C GLU A 339 16.15 41.58 4.44
N GLY A 340 17.32 41.35 3.83
CA GLY A 340 18.64 41.54 4.44
C GLY A 340 19.09 40.41 5.38
N ARG A 341 18.29 39.35 5.55
CA ARG A 341 18.64 38.14 6.32
C ARG A 341 19.44 37.17 5.46
N LYS A 342 20.16 36.23 6.09
CA LYS A 342 20.81 35.13 5.35
C LYS A 342 19.78 34.09 4.91
N GLN A 343 20.00 33.49 3.75
CA GLN A 343 19.13 32.44 3.22
C GLN A 343 18.98 31.28 4.20
N GLU A 344 20.08 30.84 4.80
CA GLU A 344 20.10 29.75 5.78
C GLU A 344 19.29 30.08 7.04
N GLU A 345 19.31 31.34 7.47
CA GLU A 345 18.57 31.77 8.68
C GLU A 345 17.07 31.78 8.43
N VAL A 346 16.61 32.27 7.27
CA VAL A 346 15.18 32.29 6.90
C VAL A 346 14.67 30.86 6.74
N THR A 347 15.40 30.02 6.01
CA THR A 347 14.98 28.64 5.75
C THR A 347 14.99 27.78 7.01
N ARG A 348 16.04 27.87 7.84
CA ARG A 348 16.09 27.15 9.12
C ARG A 348 14.94 27.55 10.03
N LYS A 349 14.67 28.87 10.14
CA LYS A 349 13.58 29.37 10.98
C LYS A 349 12.22 28.86 10.52
N TRP A 350 11.99 28.77 9.21
CA TRP A 350 10.78 28.19 8.66
C TRP A 350 10.64 26.70 9.03
N ILE A 351 11.69 25.89 8.81
CA ILE A 351 11.71 24.46 9.20
C ILE A 351 11.43 24.30 10.70
N ASP A 352 12.17 25.01 11.55
CA ASP A 352 12.04 24.91 12.99
C ASP A 352 10.65 25.31 13.49
N THR A 353 9.99 26.28 12.81
CA THR A 353 8.61 26.66 13.11
C THR A 353 7.63 25.52 12.86
N LEU A 354 7.74 24.83 11.72
CA LEU A 354 6.85 23.72 11.38
C LEU A 354 7.15 22.48 12.22
N VAL A 355 8.44 22.15 12.42
CA VAL A 355 8.87 21.06 13.29
C VAL A 355 8.37 21.28 14.71
N ALA A 356 8.47 22.49 15.26
CA ALA A 356 7.93 22.79 16.59
C ALA A 356 6.42 22.57 16.68
N ALA A 357 5.67 22.94 15.63
CA ALA A 357 4.23 22.73 15.57
C ALA A 357 3.87 21.23 15.58
N ILE A 358 4.54 20.42 14.75
CA ILE A 358 4.39 18.96 14.73
C ILE A 358 4.77 18.37 16.09
N ARG A 359 5.95 18.71 16.60
CA ARG A 359 6.48 18.21 17.87
C ARG A 359 5.62 18.62 19.06
N SER A 360 4.77 19.65 18.96
CA SER A 360 3.81 19.96 20.01
C SER A 360 2.77 18.85 20.21
N GLN A 361 2.45 18.09 19.16
CA GLN A 361 1.44 17.02 19.14
C GLN A 361 2.06 15.62 19.04
N ASP A 362 3.13 15.45 18.25
CA ASP A 362 3.80 14.18 18.02
C ASP A 362 5.31 14.29 18.30
N LYS A 363 5.73 13.76 19.45
CA LYS A 363 7.11 13.84 19.93
C LYS A 363 8.08 12.91 19.20
N THR A 364 7.59 11.97 18.40
CA THR A 364 8.39 10.81 18.00
C THR A 364 8.46 10.54 16.50
N ARG A 365 7.49 11.00 15.70
CA ARG A 365 7.47 10.69 14.26
C ARG A 365 8.66 11.27 13.51
N LEU A 366 9.13 10.59 12.47
CA LEU A 366 10.15 11.14 11.59
C LEU A 366 9.62 12.34 10.81
N ILE A 367 10.46 13.34 10.58
CA ILE A 367 10.16 14.54 9.80
C ILE A 367 11.21 14.71 8.70
N THR A 368 10.77 14.98 7.47
CA THR A 368 11.63 15.21 6.30
C THR A 368 11.13 16.40 5.48
N ILE A 369 11.80 16.65 4.36
CA ILE A 369 11.34 17.56 3.31
C ILE A 369 11.75 17.05 1.92
N GLY A 370 10.79 16.97 1.00
CA GLY A 370 11.03 16.56 -0.39
C GLY A 370 11.80 17.64 -1.18
N GLU A 371 13.14 17.53 -1.24
CA GLU A 371 14.01 18.54 -1.86
C GLU A 371 14.21 18.30 -3.37
N ILE A 372 14.13 19.39 -4.16
CA ILE A 372 14.56 19.40 -5.57
C ILE A 372 16.08 19.14 -5.62
N PRO A 373 16.55 18.11 -6.34
CA PRO A 373 17.98 17.81 -6.35
C PRO A 373 18.74 18.71 -7.32
N TRP A 374 19.03 19.95 -6.92
CA TRP A 374 19.74 20.93 -7.73
C TRP A 374 21.10 20.42 -8.28
N ALA A 375 21.73 19.45 -7.62
CA ALA A 375 22.95 18.79 -8.11
C ALA A 375 22.79 18.07 -9.45
N LEU A 376 21.56 17.72 -9.85
CA LEU A 376 21.28 17.10 -11.15
C LEU A 376 21.39 18.11 -12.31
N SER A 377 21.08 19.37 -12.03
CA SER A 377 21.06 20.48 -13.00
C SER A 377 22.31 21.35 -12.93
N PHE A 378 22.89 21.51 -11.74
CA PHE A 378 23.99 22.43 -11.48
C PHE A 378 25.18 21.68 -10.85
N PRO A 379 26.26 21.42 -11.61
CA PRO A 379 27.46 20.80 -11.08
C PRO A 379 28.01 21.57 -9.88
N GLY A 380 28.25 20.88 -8.76
CA GLY A 380 28.76 21.46 -7.52
C GLY A 380 27.69 22.03 -6.58
N ALA A 381 26.41 22.02 -6.96
CA ALA A 381 25.33 22.28 -6.03
C ALA A 381 25.34 21.22 -4.91
N LYS A 382 24.92 21.64 -3.71
CA LYS A 382 24.80 20.81 -2.51
C LYS A 382 23.34 20.71 -2.10
N SER A 383 23.01 19.75 -1.25
CA SER A 383 21.72 19.77 -0.55
C SER A 383 21.67 20.99 0.35
N PHE A 384 20.72 21.89 0.09
CA PHE A 384 20.55 23.10 0.88
C PHE A 384 19.65 22.83 2.07
N PHE A 385 18.47 22.23 1.83
CA PHE A 385 17.47 21.99 2.87
C PHE A 385 17.93 20.94 3.89
N HIS A 386 18.71 19.93 3.48
CA HIS A 386 19.25 18.91 4.39
C HIS A 386 20.67 19.19 4.88
N SER A 387 21.23 20.38 4.58
CA SER A 387 22.54 20.80 5.12
C SER A 387 22.54 20.80 6.65
N LYS A 388 23.73 20.68 7.27
CA LYS A 388 23.88 20.73 8.73
C LYS A 388 23.37 22.06 9.31
N GLU A 389 23.53 23.13 8.55
CA GLU A 389 23.06 24.45 8.91
C GLU A 389 21.54 24.52 8.79
N VAL A 390 20.91 24.07 7.72
CA VAL A 390 19.46 24.32 7.54
C VAL A 390 18.60 23.21 8.12
N GLY A 391 18.95 21.96 7.87
CA GLY A 391 18.12 20.78 8.10
C GLY A 391 18.48 19.97 9.35
N SER A 392 19.10 20.57 10.37
CA SER A 392 19.48 19.82 11.59
C SER A 392 18.29 19.14 12.28
N SER A 393 17.10 19.73 12.15
CA SER A 393 15.84 19.28 12.76
C SER A 393 15.09 18.23 11.94
N LEU A 394 15.58 17.89 10.73
CA LEU A 394 15.03 16.85 9.87
C LEU A 394 15.69 15.50 10.17
N ASP A 395 14.92 14.43 10.22
CA ASP A 395 15.38 13.11 10.66
C ASP A 395 16.09 12.34 9.54
N PHE A 396 15.73 12.58 8.28
CA PHE A 396 16.32 11.94 7.11
C PHE A 396 16.26 12.83 5.86
N VAL A 397 16.92 12.40 4.79
CA VAL A 397 17.00 13.13 3.51
C VAL A 397 15.97 12.55 2.53
N SER A 398 15.12 13.41 1.96
CA SER A 398 14.20 13.09 0.86
C SER A 398 14.52 13.92 -0.37
N VAL A 399 14.60 13.27 -1.54
CA VAL A 399 14.92 13.93 -2.82
C VAL A 399 14.14 13.35 -3.99
N HIS A 400 13.87 14.17 -5.00
CA HIS A 400 13.08 13.78 -6.18
C HIS A 400 13.95 13.57 -7.41
N PHE A 401 14.15 12.33 -7.86
CA PHE A 401 15.05 12.01 -8.97
C PHE A 401 14.32 11.39 -10.16
N TYR A 402 14.39 12.10 -11.28
CA TYR A 402 13.91 11.64 -12.59
C TYR A 402 15.09 11.49 -13.54
N PRO A 403 15.73 10.30 -13.62
CA PRO A 403 16.86 10.09 -14.52
C PRO A 403 16.42 10.23 -15.98
N LYS A 404 17.33 10.77 -16.82
CA LYS A 404 17.14 10.94 -18.26
C LYS A 404 17.85 9.83 -19.04
N LYS A 405 17.36 9.56 -20.25
CA LYS A 405 17.97 8.60 -21.17
C LYS A 405 19.46 8.89 -21.39
N GLY A 406 20.30 7.88 -21.17
CA GLY A 406 21.76 7.96 -21.27
C GLY A 406 22.46 8.72 -20.13
N GLU A 407 21.73 9.15 -19.09
CA GLU A 407 22.26 9.99 -18.01
C GLU A 407 22.21 9.30 -16.61
N VAL A 408 22.07 7.98 -16.54
CA VAL A 408 22.03 7.24 -15.25
C VAL A 408 23.26 7.53 -14.37
N ASP A 409 24.47 7.50 -14.94
CA ASP A 409 25.71 7.80 -14.19
C ASP A 409 25.75 9.23 -13.67
N LYS A 410 25.19 10.18 -14.42
CA LYS A 410 25.06 11.58 -13.99
C LYS A 410 24.09 11.69 -12.83
N ALA A 411 22.95 11.00 -12.90
CA ALA A 411 21.97 10.96 -11.82
C ALA A 411 22.56 10.33 -10.54
N LEU A 412 23.30 9.21 -10.65
CA LEU A 412 23.97 8.58 -9.51
C LEU A 412 25.04 9.48 -8.87
N LYS A 413 25.83 10.19 -9.69
CA LYS A 413 26.82 11.16 -9.19
C LYS A 413 26.16 12.34 -8.47
N ALA A 414 25.04 12.83 -9.00
CA ALA A 414 24.26 13.87 -8.34
C ALA A 414 23.63 13.38 -7.03
N LEU A 415 23.09 12.16 -7.01
CA LEU A 415 22.50 11.54 -5.81
C LEU A 415 23.52 11.39 -4.67
N ALA A 416 24.78 11.07 -4.98
CA ALA A 416 25.84 10.94 -3.98
C ALA A 416 26.09 12.22 -3.15
N VAL A 417 25.67 13.39 -3.63
CA VAL A 417 25.73 14.66 -2.87
C VAL A 417 24.78 14.66 -1.67
N TYR A 418 23.75 13.83 -1.70
CA TYR A 418 22.70 13.73 -0.69
C TYR A 418 22.95 12.62 0.35
N ASP A 419 24.04 11.85 0.22
CA ASP A 419 24.54 10.96 1.27
C ASP A 419 25.23 11.79 2.38
N LEU A 420 24.40 12.37 3.25
CA LEU A 420 24.83 13.29 4.31
C LEU A 420 25.04 12.60 5.67
N GLY A 421 25.13 11.26 5.68
CA GLY A 421 25.23 10.47 6.92
C GLY A 421 23.92 10.37 7.70
N LYS A 422 22.79 10.67 7.06
CA LYS A 422 21.41 10.37 7.50
C LYS A 422 20.80 9.36 6.53
N PRO A 423 19.69 8.69 6.90
CA PRO A 423 18.95 7.88 5.94
C PRO A 423 18.55 8.71 4.70
N LEU A 424 18.54 8.10 3.53
CA LEU A 424 18.24 8.78 2.26
C LEU A 424 17.11 8.06 1.51
N ILE A 425 16.07 8.79 1.11
CA ILE A 425 14.96 8.28 0.30
C ILE A 425 14.93 9.04 -1.04
N ILE A 426 14.81 8.29 -2.13
CA ILE A 426 14.33 8.82 -3.40
C ILE A 426 12.80 8.82 -3.33
N GLU A 427 12.24 9.96 -2.95
CA GLU A 427 10.84 10.13 -2.59
C GLU A 427 9.94 10.30 -3.83
N GLU A 428 10.54 10.63 -4.97
CA GLU A 428 9.91 10.57 -6.27
C GLU A 428 10.86 10.03 -7.33
N MET A 429 10.38 9.05 -8.09
CA MET A 429 11.00 8.59 -9.33
C MET A 429 9.98 7.97 -10.28
N PHE A 430 10.17 8.15 -11.58
CA PHE A 430 9.31 7.56 -12.61
C PHE A 430 10.08 7.47 -13.92
N PRO A 431 9.80 6.49 -14.82
CA PRO A 431 10.43 6.42 -16.13
C PRO A 431 9.82 7.46 -17.09
N LEU A 432 9.92 8.74 -16.70
CA LEU A 432 9.34 9.88 -17.40
C LEU A 432 10.19 10.29 -18.62
N GLU A 433 11.50 10.39 -18.43
CA GLU A 433 12.48 10.77 -19.46
C GLU A 433 13.52 9.67 -19.74
N CYS A 434 13.34 8.49 -19.16
CA CYS A 434 14.17 7.31 -19.39
C CYS A 434 13.29 6.05 -19.56
N GLY A 435 13.87 4.97 -20.08
CA GLY A 435 13.21 3.66 -20.10
C GLY A 435 13.18 3.00 -18.72
N VAL A 436 12.33 1.99 -18.54
CA VAL A 436 12.26 1.24 -17.27
C VAL A 436 13.59 0.52 -16.95
N GLU A 437 14.35 0.13 -17.97
CA GLU A 437 15.66 -0.49 -17.83
C GLU A 437 16.71 0.49 -17.29
N GLU A 438 16.68 1.75 -17.72
CA GLU A 438 17.59 2.78 -17.23
C GLU A 438 17.20 3.23 -15.81
N LEU A 439 15.89 3.30 -15.53
CA LEU A 439 15.42 3.51 -14.16
C LEU A 439 15.84 2.36 -13.23
N ASP A 440 15.80 1.11 -13.69
CA ASP A 440 16.30 -0.04 -12.93
C ASP A 440 17.80 0.07 -12.65
N GLN A 441 18.60 0.49 -13.62
CA GLN A 441 20.03 0.76 -13.42
C GLN A 441 20.27 1.85 -12.37
N PHE A 442 19.45 2.91 -12.37
CA PHE A 442 19.51 3.95 -11.35
C PHE A 442 19.13 3.44 -9.95
N ILE A 443 18.05 2.65 -9.84
CA ILE A 443 17.64 2.01 -8.58
C ILE A 443 18.75 1.08 -8.08
N GLU A 444 19.31 0.22 -8.93
CA GLU A 444 20.36 -0.73 -8.55
C GLU A 444 21.70 -0.06 -8.21
N GLY A 445 22.02 1.05 -8.88
CA GLY A 445 23.20 1.85 -8.63
C GLY A 445 23.12 2.67 -7.34
N SER A 446 21.90 3.06 -6.93
CA SER A 446 21.66 3.87 -5.72
C SER A 446 21.56 3.06 -4.42
N ARG A 447 21.30 1.75 -4.51
CA ARG A 447 21.21 0.81 -3.35
C ARG A 447 22.30 0.93 -2.27
N PRO A 448 23.57 1.28 -2.56
CA PRO A 448 24.58 1.39 -1.51
C PRO A 448 24.36 2.55 -0.51
N ILE A 449 23.63 3.59 -0.92
CA ILE A 449 23.45 4.82 -0.12
C ILE A 449 21.98 5.18 0.13
N VAL A 450 21.04 4.53 -0.57
CA VAL A 450 19.60 4.80 -0.47
C VAL A 450 18.89 3.75 0.37
N ASP A 451 17.98 4.22 1.23
CA ASP A 451 17.14 3.47 2.15
C ASP A 451 15.68 3.36 1.70
N GLY A 452 15.35 3.96 0.56
CA GLY A 452 13.98 4.03 0.11
C GLY A 452 13.79 4.52 -1.32
N TRP A 453 12.77 3.97 -1.99
CA TRP A 453 12.33 4.47 -3.29
C TRP A 453 10.80 4.50 -3.38
N ILE A 454 10.27 5.62 -3.84
CA ILE A 454 8.83 5.83 -4.01
C ILE A 454 8.58 6.25 -5.46
N GLY A 455 7.79 5.46 -6.17
CA GLY A 455 7.35 5.77 -7.54
C GLY A 455 5.95 6.35 -7.58
N PHE A 456 5.15 6.03 -8.60
CA PHE A 456 3.78 6.56 -8.73
C PHE A 456 2.73 5.48 -8.96
N TYR A 457 1.55 5.68 -8.36
CA TYR A 457 0.33 4.91 -8.61
C TYR A 457 -0.87 5.85 -8.66
N TRP A 458 -1.61 5.84 -9.77
CA TRP A 458 -2.73 6.78 -10.00
C TRP A 458 -4.12 6.10 -10.02
N GLY A 459 -4.24 4.94 -9.38
CA GLY A 459 -5.55 4.28 -9.19
C GLY A 459 -6.06 3.53 -10.43
N LYS A 460 -5.15 2.89 -11.17
CA LYS A 460 -5.47 2.01 -12.30
C LYS A 460 -4.51 0.82 -12.35
N THR A 461 -5.08 -0.37 -12.49
CA THR A 461 -4.35 -1.65 -12.47
C THR A 461 -3.65 -1.97 -13.79
N ILE A 462 -2.67 -2.89 -13.73
CA ILE A 462 -1.98 -3.42 -14.92
C ILE A 462 -2.99 -4.03 -15.90
N GLU A 463 -3.99 -4.75 -15.38
CA GLU A 463 -5.01 -5.41 -16.16
C GLU A 463 -5.96 -4.43 -16.85
N GLU A 464 -6.27 -3.29 -16.22
CA GLU A 464 -7.07 -2.22 -16.84
C GLU A 464 -6.28 -1.50 -17.94
N TYR A 465 -5.00 -1.17 -17.70
CA TYR A 465 -4.14 -0.65 -18.77
C TYR A 465 -3.97 -1.65 -19.93
N ALA A 466 -4.03 -2.96 -19.68
CA ALA A 466 -3.91 -3.97 -20.74
C ALA A 466 -5.17 -4.14 -21.60
N ARG A 467 -6.36 -3.79 -21.08
CA ARG A 467 -7.65 -3.95 -21.78
C ARG A 467 -8.00 -2.75 -22.65
N GLU A 468 -7.43 -1.59 -22.35
CA GLU A 468 -7.72 -0.36 -23.08
C GLU A 468 -6.66 -0.10 -24.16
N ASN A 469 -7.04 0.65 -25.20
CA ASN A 469 -6.07 1.19 -26.15
C ASN A 469 -5.37 2.39 -25.48
N THR A 470 -4.36 2.10 -24.67
CA THR A 470 -3.66 3.12 -23.87
C THR A 470 -2.77 3.98 -24.74
N ASP A 471 -2.74 5.27 -24.43
CA ASP A 471 -1.75 6.19 -24.99
C ASP A 471 -0.33 5.86 -24.49
N LEU A 472 0.64 6.67 -24.92
CA LEU A 472 2.04 6.48 -24.53
C LEU A 472 2.21 6.56 -23.00
N ALA A 473 1.52 7.48 -22.34
CA ALA A 473 1.57 7.64 -20.88
C ALA A 473 1.04 6.38 -20.18
N GLY A 474 -0.11 5.86 -20.58
CA GLY A 474 -0.65 4.62 -20.04
C GLY A 474 0.25 3.40 -20.29
N THR A 475 0.94 3.36 -21.43
CA THR A 475 1.92 2.30 -21.74
C THR A 475 3.13 2.36 -20.81
N ILE A 476 3.65 3.57 -20.56
CA ILE A 476 4.77 3.80 -19.62
C ILE A 476 4.34 3.40 -18.20
N THR A 477 3.17 3.85 -17.74
CA THR A 477 2.65 3.52 -16.40
C THR A 477 2.44 2.01 -16.24
N LYS A 478 1.83 1.34 -17.22
CA LYS A 478 1.69 -0.12 -17.20
C LYS A 478 3.03 -0.82 -17.07
N THR A 479 4.01 -0.44 -17.88
CA THR A 479 5.37 -1.01 -17.87
C THR A 479 6.05 -0.79 -16.52
N TRP A 480 5.89 0.41 -15.94
CA TRP A 480 6.34 0.74 -14.59
C TRP A 480 5.70 -0.16 -13.53
N LEU A 481 4.38 -0.35 -13.54
CA LEU A 481 3.69 -1.19 -12.55
C LEU A 481 4.06 -2.67 -12.70
N GLU A 482 4.22 -3.17 -13.92
CA GLU A 482 4.72 -4.52 -14.17
C GLU A 482 6.15 -4.71 -13.64
N TYR A 483 7.01 -3.72 -13.84
CA TYR A 483 8.35 -3.69 -13.27
C TYR A 483 8.29 -3.69 -11.74
N PHE A 484 7.54 -2.77 -11.13
CA PHE A 484 7.41 -2.66 -9.68
C PHE A 484 6.91 -3.96 -9.04
N ARG A 485 5.89 -4.61 -9.63
CA ARG A 485 5.37 -5.91 -9.18
C ARG A 485 6.42 -7.03 -9.22
N LYS A 486 7.28 -7.01 -10.24
CA LYS A 486 8.38 -7.99 -10.39
C LYS A 486 9.55 -7.67 -9.46
N LYS A 487 9.82 -6.39 -9.23
CA LYS A 487 10.90 -5.89 -8.38
C LYS A 487 10.51 -6.10 -6.92
N LYS A 488 11.08 -7.13 -6.28
CA LYS A 488 11.02 -7.24 -4.82
C LYS A 488 11.74 -6.04 -4.20
N ILE A 489 11.33 -5.63 -2.99
CA ILE A 489 12.02 -4.61 -2.19
C ILE A 489 13.53 -4.86 -2.31
N PRO A 490 14.30 -3.89 -2.85
CA PRO A 490 15.73 -4.11 -3.08
C PRO A 490 16.41 -4.48 -1.76
N ASN A 491 17.03 -5.67 -1.71
CA ASN A 491 17.84 -6.03 -0.54
C ASN A 491 19.00 -5.01 -0.43
N PRO A 492 19.47 -4.66 0.77
CA PRO A 492 20.73 -3.92 0.89
C PRO A 492 21.85 -4.71 0.19
N LYS A 493 22.76 -4.03 -0.51
CA LYS A 493 24.04 -4.66 -0.87
C LYS A 493 24.85 -4.77 0.43
N SER A 494 25.27 -5.99 0.75
CA SER A 494 26.11 -6.33 1.90
C SER A 494 27.44 -5.60 1.89
#